data_AF-A0A7C7XXN5-F1
#
_entry.id   AF-A0A7C7XXN5-F1
#
_cell.length_a   1.000
_cell.length_b   1.000
_cell.length_c   1.000
_cell.angle_alpha   90.00
_cell.angle_beta   90.00
_cell.angle_gamma   90.00
#
_symmetry.space_group_name_H-M   'P 1'
#
loop_
_entity.id
_entity.type
_entity.pdbx_description
1 polymer ?
#
loop_
_entity_poly.entity_id
_entity_poly.type
_entity_poly.pdbx_seq_one_letter_code
_entity_poly.pdbx_strand_id
1 'polypeptide(L)'
;MRLGLLRLLRGVFASAYMVVSSGLVFAASAVAGEAPIVRMEILPGVVSVGESVELRITVLAPTWFPKPPVYPSFELPNAMTRLPADSSYPISEQVGSETWSGIVRSYEIIPLIAATYQLEDKAVTVTWTDLDSRRPQVRAIDLPDSGFRAVVPAGAEALDPYLAGRRLTIKREIEGGSDGETREHSVGDAVVVHYTAELEGMAAIFIPPLFSNPRAGGAAVYATEAIVEEHEIARRMETLTFVLEKSGEFIVPGVEVEWWNTRTDSIETASVQELSLPVRGVSLSIMKPVNTRMSMLVGISFGGIGLVVLAGRRWLPWLRALHQMRVKRHLHSEAHAFSELVSALRLGEARAIHRALLAWLARLKPGLDVREFVLSYGDSGLGQGVESMIATVYADSGGRFDAGMLEAGLRAARQNQLRCRVATRDSDLPPLNR
;
A
#
# COMPACT_ATOMS: atom_id res chain seq x y z
N MET A 1 -17.57 -37.26 -103.98
CA MET A 1 -17.68 -36.48 -105.23
C MET A 1 -16.86 -35.21 -105.05
N ARG A 2 -15.73 -35.11 -105.79
CA ARG A 2 -14.85 -33.93 -105.97
C ARG A 2 -14.19 -33.34 -104.71
N LEU A 3 -12.95 -32.84 -104.72
CA LEU A 3 -11.73 -32.97 -105.52
C LEU A 3 -10.76 -31.94 -104.87
N GLY A 4 -9.45 -32.21 -104.81
CA GLY A 4 -8.44 -31.19 -104.45
C GLY A 4 -7.45 -31.72 -103.41
N LEU A 5 -6.51 -32.62 -103.73
CA LEU A 5 -5.52 -32.63 -104.81
C LEU A 5 -4.34 -31.66 -104.58
N LEU A 6 -3.16 -32.29 -104.41
CA LEU A 6 -1.80 -31.80 -104.72
C LEU A 6 -1.23 -30.73 -103.76
N ARG A 7 0.04 -30.74 -103.34
CA ARG A 7 1.30 -31.09 -104.04
C ARG A 7 2.41 -31.14 -102.96
N LEU A 8 3.25 -32.20 -102.92
CA LEU A 8 4.65 -32.24 -103.43
C LEU A 8 5.66 -31.41 -102.59
N LEU A 9 6.93 -31.80 -102.36
CA LEU A 9 7.76 -32.99 -102.60
C LEU A 9 9.18 -32.59 -102.11
N ARG A 10 10.04 -33.58 -101.85
CA ARG A 10 11.53 -33.57 -101.78
C ARG A 10 12.14 -33.18 -100.43
N GLY A 11 13.10 -33.90 -99.88
CA GLY A 11 13.91 -35.04 -100.36
C GLY A 11 14.65 -35.69 -99.17
N VAL A 12 15.01 -36.98 -99.22
CA VAL A 12 16.32 -37.51 -99.68
C VAL A 12 17.42 -37.13 -98.67
N PHE A 13 18.20 -38.00 -97.99
CA PHE A 13 18.50 -39.43 -98.07
C PHE A 13 19.26 -39.82 -96.76
N ALA A 14 19.10 -41.08 -96.33
CA ALA A 14 20.13 -41.99 -95.78
C ALA A 14 20.92 -41.71 -94.48
N SER A 15 21.01 -42.80 -93.70
CA SER A 15 22.13 -43.21 -92.82
C SER A 15 22.27 -42.48 -91.48
N ALA A 16 22.66 -43.08 -90.37
CA ALA A 16 22.92 -44.44 -89.94
C ALA A 16 23.06 -44.37 -88.40
N TYR A 17 22.81 -45.49 -87.73
CA TYR A 17 23.10 -45.81 -86.32
C TYR A 17 23.92 -44.81 -85.49
N MET A 18 23.33 -44.33 -84.39
CA MET A 18 24.08 -44.08 -83.16
C MET A 18 23.17 -44.29 -81.95
N VAL A 19 23.31 -45.47 -81.33
CA VAL A 19 22.86 -45.73 -79.97
C VAL A 19 23.74 -44.84 -79.08
N VAL A 20 23.22 -43.69 -78.65
CA VAL A 20 23.84 -42.91 -77.58
C VAL A 20 23.31 -43.46 -76.28
N SER A 21 24.09 -44.36 -75.71
CA SER A 21 24.05 -44.72 -74.30
C SER A 21 24.35 -43.47 -73.46
N SER A 22 23.33 -42.71 -73.10
CA SER A 22 23.43 -41.72 -72.03
C SER A 22 23.54 -42.47 -70.70
N GLY A 23 24.77 -42.79 -70.32
CA GLY A 23 25.09 -43.21 -68.97
C GLY A 23 24.65 -42.11 -68.00
N LEU A 24 23.63 -42.40 -67.19
CA LEU A 24 23.42 -41.68 -65.95
C LEU A 24 24.62 -42.03 -65.05
N VAL A 25 25.61 -41.14 -65.03
CA VAL A 25 26.61 -41.15 -63.97
C VAL A 25 25.85 -40.78 -62.69
N PHE A 26 25.46 -41.79 -61.92
CA PHE A 26 25.23 -41.61 -60.50
C PHE A 26 26.58 -41.19 -59.90
N ALA A 27 26.78 -39.89 -59.75
CA ALA A 27 27.73 -39.39 -58.78
C ALA A 27 27.18 -39.82 -57.42
N ALA A 28 27.67 -40.95 -56.92
CA ALA A 28 27.52 -41.33 -55.54
C ALA A 28 28.25 -40.26 -54.72
N SER A 29 27.52 -39.22 -54.33
CA SER A 29 27.91 -38.43 -53.17
C SER A 29 27.79 -39.37 -51.98
N ALA A 30 28.92 -39.99 -51.62
CA ALA A 30 29.11 -40.49 -50.26
C ALA A 30 28.95 -39.28 -49.34
N VAL A 31 27.77 -39.11 -48.77
CA VAL A 31 27.54 -38.10 -47.75
C VAL A 31 28.28 -38.59 -46.51
N ALA A 32 29.31 -37.85 -46.15
CA ALA A 32 30.07 -37.99 -44.93
C ALA A 32 29.16 -37.78 -43.70
N GLY A 33 29.30 -38.63 -42.68
CA GLY A 33 28.78 -38.47 -41.32
C GLY A 33 27.30 -38.11 -41.22
N GLU A 34 26.42 -39.11 -41.11
CA GLU A 34 24.99 -38.89 -40.88
C GLU A 34 24.77 -38.09 -39.58
N ALA A 35 24.35 -36.83 -39.72
CA ALA A 35 24.05 -35.98 -38.57
C ALA A 35 22.67 -36.35 -37.99
N PRO A 36 22.42 -36.10 -36.69
CA PRO A 36 21.12 -36.36 -36.10
C PRO A 36 20.00 -35.60 -36.83
N ILE A 37 18.81 -36.19 -36.81
CA ILE A 37 17.59 -35.61 -37.37
C ILE A 37 16.70 -35.21 -36.21
N VAL A 38 16.14 -34.00 -36.25
CA VAL A 38 15.12 -33.57 -35.30
C VAL A 38 13.85 -33.27 -36.08
N ARG A 39 12.75 -33.89 -35.68
CA ARG A 39 11.40 -33.65 -36.22
C ARG A 39 10.55 -33.00 -35.15
N MET A 40 9.64 -32.14 -35.59
CA MET A 40 8.72 -31.41 -34.75
C MET A 40 7.34 -31.47 -35.38
N GLU A 41 6.34 -31.83 -34.56
CA GLU A 41 4.95 -31.94 -34.97
C GLU A 41 4.09 -31.25 -33.91
N ILE A 42 3.13 -30.43 -34.34
CA ILE A 42 2.11 -29.83 -33.47
C ILE A 42 0.75 -30.26 -33.99
N LEU A 43 -0.01 -30.99 -33.17
CA LEU A 43 -1.31 -31.50 -33.55
C LEU A 43 -2.34 -31.34 -32.42
N PRO A 44 -3.59 -30.96 -32.74
CA PRO A 44 -4.04 -30.44 -34.04
C PRO A 44 -3.55 -28.99 -34.27
N GLY A 45 -3.57 -28.53 -35.52
CA GLY A 45 -3.13 -27.16 -35.88
C GLY A 45 -4.12 -26.05 -35.52
N VAL A 46 -5.37 -26.41 -35.21
CA VAL A 46 -6.42 -25.51 -34.70
C VAL A 46 -7.13 -26.18 -33.53
N VAL A 47 -7.29 -25.45 -32.43
CA VAL A 47 -7.98 -25.90 -31.21
C VAL A 47 -8.89 -24.81 -30.67
N SER A 48 -9.85 -25.18 -29.84
CA SER A 48 -10.59 -24.20 -29.05
C SER A 48 -9.73 -23.67 -27.90
N VAL A 49 -10.02 -22.46 -27.41
CA VAL A 49 -9.39 -21.95 -26.19
C VAL A 49 -9.61 -22.93 -25.03
N GLY A 50 -8.55 -23.22 -24.27
CA GLY A 50 -8.56 -24.19 -23.17
C GLY A 50 -8.45 -25.66 -23.56
N GLU A 51 -8.48 -26.01 -24.85
CA GLU A 51 -8.16 -27.37 -25.33
C GLU A 51 -6.65 -27.50 -25.61
N SER A 52 -6.07 -28.66 -25.33
CA SER A 52 -4.64 -28.86 -25.53
C SER A 52 -4.25 -29.21 -26.97
N VAL A 53 -3.08 -28.73 -27.38
CA VAL A 53 -2.32 -29.28 -28.51
C VAL A 53 -1.15 -30.11 -27.99
N GLU A 54 -0.82 -31.18 -28.70
CA GLU A 54 0.41 -31.94 -28.47
C GLU A 54 1.54 -31.36 -29.34
N LEU A 55 2.61 -30.90 -28.71
CA LEU A 55 3.88 -30.62 -29.37
C LEU A 55 4.79 -31.83 -29.17
N ARG A 56 5.09 -32.54 -30.26
CA ARG A 56 5.96 -33.71 -30.26
C ARG A 56 7.28 -33.40 -30.95
N ILE A 57 8.38 -33.64 -30.23
CA ILE A 57 9.74 -33.55 -30.74
C ILE A 57 10.33 -34.95 -30.83
N THR A 58 10.77 -35.37 -32.01
CA THR A 58 11.46 -36.64 -32.20
C THR A 58 12.91 -36.37 -32.60
N VAL A 59 13.83 -36.83 -31.75
CA VAL A 59 15.28 -36.73 -32.00
C VAL A 59 15.78 -38.11 -32.40
N LEU A 60 16.33 -38.24 -33.59
CA LEU A 60 16.94 -39.47 -34.12
C LEU A 60 18.45 -39.25 -34.27
N ALA A 61 19.24 -40.22 -33.84
CA ALA A 61 20.68 -40.27 -34.08
C ALA A 61 21.09 -41.63 -34.69
N PRO A 62 22.15 -41.67 -35.52
CA PRO A 62 22.62 -42.93 -36.13
C PRO A 62 23.06 -43.97 -35.10
N THR A 63 23.44 -43.52 -33.91
CA THR A 63 23.93 -44.34 -32.80
C THR A 63 23.17 -44.05 -31.50
N TRP A 64 23.68 -44.53 -30.37
CA TRP A 64 23.17 -44.20 -29.04
C TRP A 64 23.48 -42.75 -28.61
N PHE A 65 22.69 -42.26 -27.66
CA PHE A 65 22.86 -40.98 -26.99
C PHE A 65 23.66 -41.15 -25.68
N PRO A 66 24.93 -40.71 -25.59
CA PRO A 66 25.69 -40.74 -24.34
C PRO A 66 25.19 -39.72 -23.31
N LYS A 67 24.44 -38.70 -23.76
CA LYS A 67 23.70 -37.74 -22.93
C LYS A 67 22.32 -37.51 -23.55
N PRO A 68 21.26 -37.33 -22.75
CA PRO A 68 19.94 -37.02 -23.29
C PRO A 68 19.97 -35.70 -24.07
N PRO A 69 19.13 -35.54 -25.12
CA PRO A 69 18.98 -34.26 -25.81
C PRO A 69 18.55 -33.15 -24.85
N VAL A 70 19.07 -31.95 -25.07
CA VAL A 70 18.71 -30.74 -24.31
C VAL A 70 17.73 -29.93 -25.15
N TYR A 71 16.54 -29.74 -24.62
CA TYR A 71 15.43 -29.05 -25.29
C TYR A 71 15.35 -27.59 -24.83
N PRO A 72 14.95 -26.66 -25.71
CA PRO A 72 14.71 -25.27 -25.32
C PRO A 72 13.43 -25.14 -24.50
N SER A 73 13.15 -23.95 -23.97
CA SER A 73 11.83 -23.65 -23.43
C SER A 73 10.80 -23.56 -24.55
N PHE A 74 9.66 -24.23 -24.36
CA PHE A 74 8.47 -24.16 -25.21
C PHE A 74 7.32 -23.41 -24.51
N GLU A 75 7.64 -22.56 -23.55
CA GLU A 75 6.66 -21.62 -22.99
C GLU A 75 6.27 -20.59 -24.04
N LEU A 76 4.97 -20.27 -24.07
CA LEU A 76 4.38 -19.31 -24.98
C LEU A 76 3.55 -18.30 -24.18
N PRO A 77 3.54 -17.01 -24.57
CA PRO A 77 2.66 -16.03 -23.94
C PRO A 77 1.19 -16.45 -24.05
N ASN A 78 0.44 -16.31 -22.97
CA ASN A 78 -0.99 -16.67 -22.91
C ASN A 78 -1.27 -18.14 -23.26
N ALA A 79 -0.34 -19.05 -22.96
CA ALA A 79 -0.58 -20.49 -22.97
C ALA A 79 0.13 -21.15 -21.78
N MET A 80 -0.42 -22.27 -21.32
CA MET A 80 0.24 -23.12 -20.34
C MET A 80 0.92 -24.29 -21.04
N THR A 81 2.23 -24.42 -20.87
CA THR A 81 3.00 -25.57 -21.38
C THR A 81 3.25 -26.55 -20.24
N ARG A 82 2.75 -27.77 -20.36
CA ARG A 82 2.90 -28.86 -19.39
C ARG A 82 3.74 -29.98 -19.98
N LEU A 83 4.43 -30.71 -19.10
CA LEU A 83 5.23 -31.88 -19.44
C LEU A 83 4.67 -33.09 -18.65
N PRO A 84 3.80 -33.92 -19.25
CA PRO A 84 3.21 -35.09 -18.59
C PRO A 84 4.26 -36.09 -18.08
N ALA A 85 3.89 -36.99 -17.16
CA ALA A 85 4.83 -37.95 -16.57
C ALA A 85 5.51 -38.86 -17.62
N ASP A 86 4.73 -39.34 -18.61
CA ASP A 86 5.20 -40.20 -19.70
C ASP A 86 5.58 -39.42 -20.98
N SER A 87 5.97 -38.16 -20.81
CA SER A 87 6.30 -37.23 -21.90
C SER A 87 7.59 -37.53 -22.64
N SER A 88 8.38 -38.52 -22.24
CA SER A 88 9.65 -38.84 -22.89
C SER A 88 9.89 -40.35 -22.94
N TYR A 89 10.10 -40.87 -24.14
CA TYR A 89 10.32 -42.32 -24.34
C TYR A 89 11.28 -42.59 -25.51
N PRO A 90 12.06 -43.69 -25.45
CA PRO A 90 12.95 -44.08 -26.53
C PRO A 90 12.17 -44.74 -27.67
N ILE A 91 12.67 -44.59 -28.90
CA ILE A 91 12.19 -45.28 -30.10
C ILE A 91 13.39 -45.79 -30.92
N SER A 92 13.12 -46.67 -31.88
CA SER A 92 14.05 -47.02 -32.95
C SER A 92 13.35 -46.84 -34.29
N GLU A 93 14.02 -46.22 -35.25
CA GLU A 93 13.44 -45.92 -36.56
C GLU A 93 14.41 -46.31 -37.68
N GLN A 94 13.89 -46.82 -38.80
CA GLN A 94 14.68 -47.06 -40.02
C GLN A 94 14.84 -45.75 -40.79
N VAL A 95 16.08 -45.29 -40.97
CA VAL A 95 16.44 -44.14 -41.79
C VAL A 95 17.29 -44.67 -42.94
N GLY A 96 16.74 -44.69 -44.15
CA GLY A 96 17.36 -45.36 -45.29
C GLY A 96 17.44 -46.88 -45.06
N SER A 97 18.66 -47.42 -45.01
CA SER A 97 18.92 -48.84 -44.71
C SER A 97 19.42 -49.10 -43.29
N GLU A 98 19.52 -48.06 -42.46
CA GLU A 98 20.10 -48.14 -41.12
C GLU A 98 19.04 -47.92 -40.04
N THR A 99 19.18 -48.63 -38.91
CA THR A 99 18.33 -48.43 -37.73
C THR A 99 18.96 -47.40 -36.82
N TRP A 100 18.27 -46.27 -36.66
CA TRP A 100 18.68 -45.17 -35.81
C TRP A 100 18.01 -45.27 -34.43
N SER A 101 18.73 -44.79 -33.40
CA SER A 101 18.17 -44.66 -32.06
C SER A 101 17.46 -43.32 -31.92
N GLY A 102 16.30 -43.31 -31.27
CA GLY A 102 15.50 -42.11 -31.12
C GLY A 102 15.00 -41.87 -29.71
N ILE A 103 14.68 -40.60 -29.44
CA ILE A 103 13.98 -40.15 -28.23
C ILE A 103 12.83 -39.25 -28.70
N VAL A 104 11.62 -39.57 -28.26
CA VAL A 104 10.45 -38.71 -28.42
C VAL A 104 10.25 -37.93 -27.14
N ARG A 105 9.90 -36.64 -27.27
CA ARG A 105 9.47 -35.79 -26.18
C ARG A 105 8.18 -35.05 -26.54
N SER A 106 7.13 -35.24 -25.75
CA SER A 106 5.81 -34.63 -25.95
C SER A 106 5.51 -33.58 -24.89
N TYR A 107 5.01 -32.43 -25.32
CA TYR A 107 4.53 -31.34 -24.48
C TYR A 107 3.05 -31.14 -24.73
N GLU A 108 2.32 -30.79 -23.67
CA GLU A 108 0.93 -30.36 -23.77
C GLU A 108 0.89 -28.84 -23.68
N ILE A 109 0.31 -28.17 -24.68
CA ILE A 109 0.17 -26.70 -24.69
C ILE A 109 -1.31 -26.34 -24.69
N ILE A 110 -1.75 -25.59 -23.68
CA ILE A 110 -3.13 -25.16 -23.49
C ILE A 110 -3.21 -23.64 -23.72
N PRO A 111 -3.82 -23.15 -24.82
CA PRO A 111 -3.97 -21.74 -25.09
C PRO A 111 -5.03 -21.12 -24.15
N LEU A 112 -4.69 -19.98 -23.54
CA LEU A 112 -5.56 -19.27 -22.60
C LEU A 112 -6.47 -18.24 -23.30
N ILE A 113 -6.13 -17.82 -24.51
CA ILE A 113 -6.90 -16.84 -25.30
C ILE A 113 -6.95 -17.26 -26.77
N ALA A 114 -7.91 -16.73 -27.51
CA ALA A 114 -7.95 -16.90 -28.96
C ALA A 114 -6.82 -16.09 -29.62
N ALA A 115 -5.85 -16.79 -30.21
CA ALA A 115 -4.68 -16.20 -30.85
C ALA A 115 -4.02 -17.20 -31.83
N THR A 116 -3.07 -16.70 -32.61
CA THR A 116 -2.13 -17.56 -33.35
C THR A 116 -0.84 -17.65 -32.55
N TYR A 117 -0.39 -18.86 -32.28
CA TYR A 117 0.79 -19.17 -31.49
C TYR A 117 1.90 -19.67 -32.42
N GLN A 118 3.09 -19.08 -32.32
CA GLN A 118 4.23 -19.43 -33.16
C GLN A 118 5.40 -19.93 -32.31
N LEU A 119 6.10 -20.94 -32.82
CA LEU A 119 7.35 -21.47 -32.32
C LEU A 119 8.41 -21.28 -33.40
N GLU A 120 9.22 -20.23 -33.23
CA GLU A 120 10.27 -19.82 -34.14
C GLU A 120 11.60 -19.73 -33.36
N ASP A 121 12.73 -19.77 -34.07
CA ASP A 121 14.08 -19.56 -33.52
C ASP A 121 14.46 -20.47 -32.34
N LYS A 122 14.03 -21.74 -32.37
CA LYS A 122 14.34 -22.74 -31.33
C LYS A 122 15.30 -23.80 -31.87
N ALA A 123 16.19 -24.29 -31.00
CA ALA A 123 17.12 -25.36 -31.35
C ALA A 123 17.20 -26.43 -30.25
N VAL A 124 17.33 -27.69 -30.64
CA VAL A 124 17.60 -28.83 -29.74
C VAL A 124 19.07 -29.17 -29.81
N THR A 125 19.71 -29.28 -28.65
CA THR A 125 21.12 -29.72 -28.58
C THR A 125 21.17 -31.23 -28.43
N VAL A 126 21.73 -31.90 -29.44
CA VAL A 126 21.84 -33.36 -29.51
C VAL A 126 23.28 -33.77 -29.27
N THR A 127 23.46 -34.76 -28.39
CA THR A 127 24.75 -35.42 -28.18
C THR A 127 24.64 -36.89 -28.61
N TRP A 128 25.46 -37.32 -29.57
CA TRP A 128 25.50 -38.71 -30.05
C TRP A 128 26.94 -39.18 -30.18
N THR A 129 27.15 -40.48 -30.35
CA THR A 129 28.49 -41.02 -30.60
C THR A 129 28.73 -41.13 -32.11
N ASP A 130 29.73 -40.43 -32.62
CA ASP A 130 30.06 -40.51 -34.04
C ASP A 130 30.69 -41.88 -34.39
N LEU A 131 30.23 -42.48 -35.50
CA LEU A 131 30.62 -43.83 -35.91
C LEU A 131 32.11 -43.92 -36.28
N ASP A 132 32.64 -42.88 -36.93
CA ASP A 132 34.02 -42.86 -37.42
C ASP A 132 35.02 -42.58 -36.28
N SER A 133 34.79 -41.51 -35.53
CA SER A 133 35.70 -41.07 -34.47
C SER A 133 35.51 -41.83 -33.15
N ARG A 134 34.39 -42.53 -32.96
CA ARG A 134 33.95 -43.19 -31.71
C ARG A 134 34.00 -42.26 -30.49
N ARG A 135 33.76 -40.96 -30.71
CA ARG A 135 33.72 -39.93 -29.67
C ARG A 135 32.36 -39.24 -29.65
N PRO A 136 31.92 -38.72 -28.49
CA PRO A 136 30.73 -37.90 -28.43
C PRO A 136 30.87 -36.65 -29.31
N GLN A 137 29.89 -36.41 -30.18
CA GLN A 137 29.70 -35.17 -30.92
C GLN A 137 28.50 -34.42 -30.34
N VAL A 138 28.55 -33.10 -30.40
CA VAL A 138 27.48 -32.21 -29.92
C VAL A 138 27.09 -31.27 -31.04
N ARG A 139 25.80 -31.17 -31.34
CA ARG A 139 25.28 -30.25 -32.35
C ARG A 139 23.97 -29.65 -31.88
N ALA A 140 23.82 -28.33 -32.06
CA ALA A 140 22.52 -27.67 -32.01
C ALA A 140 21.85 -27.82 -33.38
N ILE A 141 20.63 -28.33 -33.38
CA ILE A 141 19.82 -28.53 -34.57
C ILE A 141 18.59 -27.64 -34.44
N ASP A 142 18.44 -26.72 -35.39
CA ASP A 142 17.30 -25.81 -35.45
C ASP A 142 16.01 -26.60 -35.68
N LEU A 143 14.97 -26.23 -34.94
CA LEU A 143 13.62 -26.74 -35.13
C LEU A 143 12.95 -25.99 -36.29
N PRO A 144 12.12 -26.67 -37.09
CA PRO A 144 11.35 -25.98 -38.11
C PRO A 144 10.34 -25.03 -37.49
N ASP A 145 10.14 -23.87 -38.13
CA ASP A 145 9.08 -22.93 -37.74
C ASP A 145 7.73 -23.62 -37.81
N SER A 146 6.97 -23.52 -36.72
CA SER A 146 5.65 -24.15 -36.61
C SER A 146 4.77 -23.37 -35.66
N GLY A 147 3.46 -23.63 -35.72
CA GLY A 147 2.50 -22.93 -34.90
C GLY A 147 1.12 -23.56 -34.97
N PHE A 148 0.23 -23.05 -34.13
CA PHE A 148 -1.16 -23.47 -34.08
C PHE A 148 -2.06 -22.26 -33.80
N ARG A 149 -3.37 -22.42 -34.01
CA ARG A 149 -4.37 -21.37 -33.76
C ARG A 149 -5.34 -21.81 -32.69
N ALA A 150 -5.56 -20.95 -31.70
CA ALA A 150 -6.66 -21.08 -30.76
C ALA A 150 -7.82 -20.21 -31.21
N VAL A 151 -9.04 -20.77 -31.21
CA VAL A 151 -10.25 -20.07 -31.63
C VAL A 151 -11.34 -20.19 -30.56
N VAL A 152 -12.30 -19.27 -30.59
CA VAL A 152 -13.58 -19.45 -29.90
C VAL A 152 -14.54 -20.13 -30.90
N PRO A 153 -15.25 -21.20 -30.52
CA PRO A 153 -16.22 -21.87 -31.39
C PRO A 153 -17.32 -20.91 -31.87
N ALA A 154 -17.87 -21.20 -33.05
CA ALA A 154 -19.01 -20.44 -33.57
C ALA A 154 -20.23 -20.62 -32.65
N GLY A 155 -20.86 -19.50 -32.27
CA GLY A 155 -21.96 -19.47 -31.29
C GLY A 155 -21.52 -19.13 -29.86
N ALA A 156 -20.22 -19.15 -29.56
CA ALA A 156 -19.67 -18.81 -28.25
C ALA A 156 -19.02 -17.41 -28.20
N GLU A 157 -19.09 -16.63 -29.28
CA GLU A 157 -18.39 -15.35 -29.43
C GLU A 157 -18.89 -14.26 -28.46
N ALA A 158 -20.09 -14.43 -27.91
CA ALA A 158 -20.66 -13.52 -26.92
C ALA A 158 -20.11 -13.73 -25.49
N LEU A 159 -19.43 -14.85 -25.22
CA LEU A 159 -18.88 -15.15 -23.90
C LEU A 159 -17.59 -14.36 -23.65
N ASP A 160 -17.64 -13.47 -22.66
CA ASP A 160 -16.48 -12.72 -22.16
C ASP A 160 -16.47 -12.70 -20.62
N PRO A 161 -15.56 -13.44 -19.95
CA PRO A 161 -14.55 -14.30 -20.53
C PRO A 161 -15.14 -15.58 -21.17
N TYR A 162 -14.42 -16.15 -22.13
CA TYR A 162 -14.79 -17.45 -22.70
C TYR A 162 -14.56 -18.56 -21.67
N LEU A 163 -15.63 -19.31 -21.40
CA LEU A 163 -15.64 -20.48 -20.51
C LEU A 163 -16.35 -21.62 -21.23
N ALA A 164 -15.72 -22.80 -21.29
CA ALA A 164 -16.34 -23.98 -21.90
C ALA A 164 -16.11 -25.24 -21.08
N GLY A 165 -17.01 -26.21 -21.23
CA GLY A 165 -16.88 -27.52 -20.60
C GLY A 165 -18.01 -28.45 -20.99
N ARG A 166 -18.08 -29.61 -20.33
CA ARG A 166 -19.15 -30.61 -20.48
C ARG A 166 -20.29 -30.41 -19.48
N ARG A 167 -19.97 -29.78 -18.35
CA ARG A 167 -20.89 -29.47 -17.24
C ARG A 167 -20.27 -28.39 -16.36
N LEU A 168 -21.05 -27.35 -16.07
CA LEU A 168 -20.77 -26.38 -15.03
C LEU A 168 -21.85 -26.47 -13.95
N THR A 169 -21.46 -26.59 -12.69
CA THR A 169 -22.37 -26.53 -11.54
C THR A 169 -21.91 -25.47 -10.56
N ILE A 170 -22.84 -24.65 -10.07
CA ILE A 170 -22.59 -23.67 -9.01
C ILE A 170 -23.41 -24.07 -7.79
N LYS A 171 -22.74 -24.13 -6.63
CA LYS A 171 -23.35 -24.43 -5.34
C LYS A 171 -23.04 -23.31 -4.37
N ARG A 172 -23.96 -23.07 -3.43
CA ARG A 172 -23.77 -22.17 -2.29
C ARG A 172 -23.98 -22.97 -1.02
N GLU A 173 -23.12 -22.77 -0.03
CA GLU A 173 -23.27 -23.33 1.32
C GLU A 173 -23.07 -22.20 2.34
N ILE A 174 -23.87 -22.19 3.40
CA ILE A 174 -23.77 -21.19 4.47
C ILE A 174 -23.29 -21.89 5.74
N GLU A 175 -22.19 -21.42 6.35
CA GLU A 175 -21.69 -22.06 7.57
C GLU A 175 -22.75 -22.02 8.67
N GLY A 176 -22.97 -23.19 9.30
CA GLY A 176 -23.92 -23.31 10.40
C GLY A 176 -25.39 -23.32 9.99
N GLY A 177 -25.74 -23.50 8.70
CA GLY A 177 -27.12 -23.77 8.26
C GLY A 177 -27.15 -24.73 7.08
N SER A 178 -28.18 -25.58 6.99
CA SER A 178 -28.53 -26.22 5.72
C SER A 178 -29.24 -25.20 4.83
N ASP A 179 -29.03 -25.28 3.52
CA ASP A 179 -29.79 -24.48 2.53
C ASP A 179 -31.29 -24.57 2.85
N GLY A 180 -31.87 -23.44 3.28
CA GLY A 180 -33.31 -23.32 3.56
C GLY A 180 -33.73 -23.31 5.03
N GLU A 181 -32.83 -23.54 6.00
CA GLU A 181 -33.15 -23.30 7.40
C GLU A 181 -32.90 -21.83 7.77
N THR A 182 -33.98 -21.06 7.85
CA THR A 182 -33.97 -19.66 8.29
C THR A 182 -33.57 -19.57 9.76
N ARG A 183 -32.26 -19.60 10.04
CA ARG A 183 -31.74 -19.14 11.33
C ARG A 183 -32.07 -17.65 11.48
N GLU A 184 -32.55 -17.28 12.65
CA GLU A 184 -32.76 -15.87 12.96
C GLU A 184 -31.39 -15.20 13.13
N HIS A 185 -31.08 -14.24 12.27
CA HIS A 185 -29.85 -13.46 12.37
C HIS A 185 -30.12 -12.12 13.07
N SER A 186 -29.11 -11.59 13.76
CA SER A 186 -29.12 -10.29 14.41
C SER A 186 -28.10 -9.34 13.79
N VAL A 187 -28.32 -8.03 13.94
CA VAL A 187 -27.30 -7.03 13.61
C VAL A 187 -26.02 -7.31 14.40
N GLY A 188 -24.89 -7.37 13.70
CA GLY A 188 -23.58 -7.75 14.23
C GLY A 188 -23.19 -9.21 13.96
N ASP A 189 -24.13 -10.06 13.54
CA ASP A 189 -23.83 -11.44 13.17
C ASP A 189 -22.98 -11.49 11.89
N ALA A 190 -22.10 -12.49 11.83
CA ALA A 190 -21.33 -12.83 10.64
C ALA A 190 -21.96 -14.04 9.94
N VAL A 191 -22.26 -13.88 8.66
CA VAL A 191 -22.74 -14.95 7.78
C VAL A 191 -21.61 -15.31 6.82
N VAL A 192 -21.04 -16.50 6.98
CA VAL A 192 -19.99 -17.03 6.10
C VAL A 192 -20.65 -17.88 5.02
N VAL A 193 -20.36 -17.56 3.76
CA VAL A 193 -20.97 -18.20 2.60
C VAL A 193 -19.87 -18.70 1.67
N HIS A 194 -19.93 -19.99 1.34
CA HIS A 194 -19.05 -20.63 0.38
C HIS A 194 -19.77 -20.80 -0.95
N TYR A 195 -19.17 -20.29 -2.01
CA TYR A 195 -19.59 -20.54 -3.38
C TYR A 195 -18.60 -21.48 -4.03
N THR A 196 -19.10 -22.56 -4.62
CA THR A 196 -18.28 -23.55 -5.30
C THR A 196 -18.75 -23.68 -6.74
N ALA A 197 -17.85 -23.42 -7.69
CA ALA A 197 -18.03 -23.72 -9.09
C ALA A 197 -17.24 -24.99 -9.45
N GLU A 198 -17.92 -25.97 -10.03
CA GLU A 198 -17.35 -27.24 -10.51
C GLU A 198 -17.51 -27.30 -12.03
N LEU A 199 -16.40 -27.38 -12.76
CA LEU A 199 -16.34 -27.42 -14.22
C LEU A 199 -15.68 -28.72 -14.70
N GLU A 200 -16.37 -29.45 -15.58
CA GLU A 200 -15.83 -30.64 -16.23
C GLU A 200 -15.29 -30.30 -17.63
N GLY A 201 -14.01 -30.60 -17.92
CA GLY A 201 -13.46 -30.56 -19.28
C GLY A 201 -12.60 -29.34 -19.63
N MET A 202 -12.35 -28.44 -18.69
CA MET A 202 -11.41 -27.32 -18.84
C MET A 202 -10.71 -27.05 -17.51
N ALA A 203 -9.49 -26.51 -17.55
CA ALA A 203 -8.70 -26.24 -16.36
C ALA A 203 -9.35 -25.19 -15.45
N ALA A 204 -9.13 -25.29 -14.14
CA ALA A 204 -9.79 -24.46 -13.14
C ALA A 204 -9.41 -22.98 -13.20
N ILE A 205 -8.27 -22.66 -13.83
CA ILE A 205 -7.83 -21.28 -14.11
C ILE A 205 -8.80 -20.52 -15.04
N PHE A 206 -9.59 -21.22 -15.84
CA PHE A 206 -10.58 -20.60 -16.72
C PHE A 206 -11.86 -20.21 -15.99
N ILE A 207 -12.14 -20.77 -14.80
CA ILE A 207 -13.33 -20.40 -14.04
C ILE A 207 -13.15 -18.96 -13.55
N PRO A 208 -13.98 -18.01 -14.01
CA PRO A 208 -13.83 -16.61 -13.65
C PRO A 208 -14.15 -16.39 -12.17
N PRO A 209 -13.72 -15.25 -11.59
CA PRO A 209 -14.21 -14.84 -10.29
C PRO A 209 -15.74 -14.84 -10.25
N LEU A 210 -16.33 -15.51 -9.27
CA LEU A 210 -17.79 -15.56 -9.11
C LEU A 210 -18.34 -14.20 -8.66
N PHE A 211 -17.48 -13.41 -8.00
CA PHE A 211 -17.75 -12.03 -7.65
C PHE A 211 -16.56 -11.12 -7.98
N SER A 212 -16.81 -10.06 -8.73
CA SER A 212 -15.79 -9.06 -9.07
C SER A 212 -15.75 -7.88 -8.09
N ASN A 213 -16.88 -7.56 -7.43
CA ASN A 213 -16.95 -6.54 -6.38
C ASN A 213 -18.16 -6.81 -5.47
N PRO A 214 -18.03 -7.72 -4.48
CA PRO A 214 -19.16 -8.11 -3.68
C PRO A 214 -19.54 -6.96 -2.74
N ARG A 215 -20.55 -6.19 -3.15
CA ARG A 215 -21.18 -5.15 -2.32
C ARG A 215 -22.56 -5.64 -1.94
N ALA A 216 -22.82 -5.74 -0.63
CA ALA A 216 -24.12 -6.12 -0.13
C ALA A 216 -24.71 -4.94 0.66
N GLY A 217 -25.83 -4.40 0.20
CA GLY A 217 -26.51 -3.32 0.89
C GLY A 217 -26.92 -3.75 2.30
N GLY A 218 -26.32 -3.16 3.33
CA GLY A 218 -26.64 -3.48 4.73
C GLY A 218 -25.74 -4.52 5.39
N ALA A 219 -24.64 -4.92 4.75
CA ALA A 219 -23.56 -5.68 5.38
C ALA A 219 -22.17 -5.21 4.91
N ALA A 220 -21.19 -5.28 5.80
CA ALA A 220 -19.79 -5.23 5.39
C ALA A 220 -19.39 -6.59 4.80
N VAL A 221 -18.68 -6.58 3.67
CA VAL A 221 -18.31 -7.81 2.94
C VAL A 221 -16.81 -8.01 2.98
N TYR A 222 -16.40 -9.19 3.41
CA TYR A 222 -15.01 -9.63 3.42
C TYR A 222 -14.89 -10.88 2.54
N ALA A 223 -14.07 -10.80 1.50
CA ALA A 223 -13.79 -11.93 0.62
C ALA A 223 -12.41 -12.51 0.96
N THR A 224 -12.33 -13.84 1.04
CA THR A 224 -11.05 -14.55 1.12
C THR A 224 -10.51 -14.82 -0.29
N GLU A 225 -9.20 -15.05 -0.41
CA GLU A 225 -8.60 -15.50 -1.67
C GLU A 225 -9.25 -16.80 -2.16
N ALA A 226 -9.53 -16.87 -3.46
CA ALA A 226 -10.19 -18.02 -4.05
C ALA A 226 -9.26 -19.24 -4.04
N ILE A 227 -9.82 -20.40 -3.71
CA ILE A 227 -9.11 -21.67 -3.78
C ILE A 227 -9.44 -22.33 -5.12
N VAL A 228 -8.41 -22.69 -5.88
CA VAL A 228 -8.53 -23.29 -7.21
C VAL A 228 -7.88 -24.68 -7.16
N GLU A 229 -8.64 -25.71 -7.50
CA GLU A 229 -8.18 -27.10 -7.48
C GLU A 229 -8.28 -27.72 -8.88
N GLU A 230 -7.19 -28.35 -9.31
CA GLU A 230 -7.08 -29.05 -10.58
C GLU A 230 -7.08 -30.57 -10.33
N HIS A 231 -8.24 -31.20 -10.51
CA HIS A 231 -8.44 -32.65 -10.45
C HIS A 231 -9.17 -33.14 -11.72
N GLU A 232 -9.82 -34.31 -11.68
CA GLU A 232 -10.74 -34.78 -12.74
C GLU A 232 -11.84 -33.75 -13.08
N ILE A 233 -12.22 -32.95 -12.08
CA ILE A 233 -13.14 -31.84 -12.19
C ILE A 233 -12.42 -30.60 -11.67
N ALA A 234 -12.41 -29.54 -12.46
CA ALA A 234 -11.87 -28.25 -12.08
C ALA A 234 -12.79 -27.58 -11.06
N ARG A 235 -12.24 -27.11 -9.94
CA ARG A 235 -13.02 -26.49 -8.86
C ARG A 235 -12.47 -25.11 -8.54
N ARG A 236 -13.38 -24.14 -8.39
CA ARG A 236 -13.10 -22.82 -7.81
C ARG A 236 -14.01 -22.61 -6.61
N MET A 237 -13.43 -22.30 -5.47
CA MET A 237 -14.15 -22.00 -4.23
C MET A 237 -13.89 -20.55 -3.81
N GLU A 238 -14.95 -19.81 -3.55
CA GLU A 238 -14.90 -18.44 -3.03
C GLU A 238 -15.69 -18.35 -1.72
N THR A 239 -15.07 -17.75 -0.71
CA THR A 239 -15.69 -17.56 0.60
C THR A 239 -15.95 -16.08 0.84
N LEU A 240 -17.21 -15.72 1.09
CA LEU A 240 -17.64 -14.38 1.45
C LEU A 240 -18.19 -14.38 2.88
N THR A 241 -17.65 -13.48 3.71
CA THR A 241 -18.14 -13.23 5.06
C THR A 241 -18.88 -11.90 5.08
N PHE A 242 -20.18 -11.96 5.38
CA PHE A 242 -21.05 -10.80 5.51
C PHE A 242 -21.26 -10.46 6.98
N VAL A 243 -20.84 -9.28 7.42
CA VAL A 243 -21.15 -8.77 8.76
C VAL A 243 -22.38 -7.88 8.66
N LEU A 244 -23.49 -8.31 9.25
CA LEU A 244 -24.79 -7.67 9.10
C LEU A 244 -24.84 -6.35 9.90
N GLU A 245 -25.03 -5.21 9.21
CA GLU A 245 -25.01 -3.88 9.83
C GLU A 245 -26.40 -3.27 10.00
N LYS A 246 -27.37 -3.76 9.23
CA LYS A 246 -28.75 -3.26 9.21
C LYS A 246 -29.73 -4.38 9.52
N SER A 247 -30.79 -4.03 10.23
CA SER A 247 -31.94 -4.91 10.41
C SER A 247 -32.90 -4.80 9.21
N GLY A 248 -33.73 -5.82 9.04
CA GLY A 248 -34.59 -5.99 7.88
C GLY A 248 -34.23 -7.25 7.12
N GLU A 249 -34.37 -7.20 5.81
CA GLU A 249 -34.07 -8.31 4.92
C GLU A 249 -32.66 -8.16 4.35
N PHE A 250 -31.80 -9.15 4.60
CA PHE A 250 -30.48 -9.23 3.99
C PHE A 250 -30.51 -10.24 2.84
N ILE A 251 -30.05 -9.82 1.66
CA ILE A 251 -30.01 -10.66 0.48
C ILE A 251 -28.59 -11.19 0.30
N VAL A 252 -28.42 -12.49 0.48
CA VAL A 252 -27.22 -13.21 0.08
C VAL A 252 -27.22 -13.28 -1.45
N PRO A 253 -26.20 -12.74 -2.13
CA PRO A 253 -26.22 -12.59 -3.57
C PRO A 253 -26.29 -13.93 -4.30
N GLY A 254 -27.07 -13.99 -5.37
CA GLY A 254 -26.99 -15.08 -6.34
C GLY A 254 -25.73 -14.98 -7.19
N VAL A 255 -25.41 -16.06 -7.91
CA VAL A 255 -24.34 -16.09 -8.92
C VAL A 255 -24.92 -16.68 -10.18
N GLU A 256 -24.56 -16.11 -11.32
CA GLU A 256 -24.90 -16.59 -12.65
C GLU A 256 -23.64 -16.58 -13.51
N VAL A 257 -23.37 -17.69 -14.18
CA VAL A 257 -22.24 -17.84 -15.10
C VAL A 257 -22.74 -18.47 -16.38
N GLU A 258 -22.57 -17.74 -17.48
CA GLU A 258 -22.77 -18.25 -18.84
C GLU A 258 -21.52 -19.01 -19.28
N TRP A 259 -21.72 -20.14 -19.96
CA TRP A 259 -20.64 -21.01 -20.40
C TRP A 259 -21.05 -21.77 -21.66
N TRP A 260 -20.07 -22.13 -22.47
CA TRP A 260 -20.28 -22.97 -23.66
C TRP A 260 -20.30 -24.45 -23.28
N ASN A 261 -21.46 -25.08 -23.46
CA ASN A 261 -21.60 -26.51 -23.24
C ASN A 261 -21.15 -27.28 -24.49
N THR A 262 -20.00 -27.96 -24.39
CA THR A 262 -19.38 -28.74 -25.48
C THR A 262 -20.13 -30.04 -25.82
N ARG A 263 -21.19 -30.40 -25.08
CA ARG A 263 -22.06 -31.54 -25.41
C ARG A 263 -23.26 -31.11 -26.24
N THR A 264 -23.75 -29.89 -26.04
CA THR A 264 -24.93 -29.35 -26.72
C THR A 264 -24.57 -28.34 -27.81
N ASP A 265 -23.30 -27.93 -27.88
CA ASP A 265 -22.79 -26.87 -28.75
C ASP A 265 -23.64 -25.60 -28.65
N SER A 266 -23.91 -25.18 -27.41
CA SER A 266 -24.71 -23.99 -27.12
C SER A 266 -24.27 -23.31 -25.83
N ILE A 267 -24.59 -22.02 -25.70
CA ILE A 267 -24.41 -21.28 -24.45
C ILE A 267 -25.49 -21.72 -23.46
N GLU A 268 -25.06 -22.14 -22.28
CA GLU A 268 -25.92 -22.46 -21.15
C GLU A 268 -25.54 -21.61 -19.94
N THR A 269 -26.45 -21.53 -18.97
CA THR A 269 -26.27 -20.73 -17.77
C THR A 269 -26.30 -21.63 -16.54
N ALA A 270 -25.25 -21.60 -15.74
CA ALA A 270 -25.27 -22.17 -14.39
C ALA A 270 -25.54 -21.04 -13.39
N SER A 271 -26.49 -21.25 -12.48
CA SER A 271 -26.84 -20.21 -11.51
C SER A 271 -27.21 -20.78 -10.14
N VAL A 272 -26.92 -20.02 -9.10
CA VAL A 272 -27.53 -20.16 -7.78
C VAL A 272 -28.32 -18.90 -7.48
N GLN A 273 -29.61 -19.03 -7.16
CA GLN A 273 -30.47 -17.88 -6.89
C GLN A 273 -30.08 -17.17 -5.61
N GLU A 274 -30.39 -15.88 -5.52
CA GLU A 274 -30.24 -15.12 -4.28
C GLU A 274 -31.07 -15.73 -3.13
N LEU A 275 -30.61 -15.53 -1.89
CA LEU A 275 -31.28 -16.02 -0.70
C LEU A 275 -31.55 -14.87 0.27
N SER A 276 -32.82 -14.73 0.65
CA SER A 276 -33.24 -13.76 1.66
C SER A 276 -33.07 -14.32 3.08
N LEU A 277 -32.41 -13.56 3.93
CA LEU A 277 -32.21 -13.83 5.36
C LEU A 277 -32.83 -12.70 6.20
N PRO A 278 -33.74 -13.00 7.14
CA PRO A 278 -34.28 -12.00 8.05
C PRO A 278 -33.26 -11.64 9.15
N VAL A 279 -32.99 -10.35 9.30
CA VAL A 279 -32.07 -9.77 10.29
C VAL A 279 -32.84 -8.92 11.30
N ARG A 280 -32.80 -9.30 12.58
CA ARG A 280 -33.43 -8.56 13.68
C ARG A 280 -32.44 -7.61 14.34
N GLY A 281 -32.96 -6.56 14.98
CA GLY A 281 -32.17 -5.63 15.78
C GLY A 281 -32.47 -4.16 15.49
N VAL A 282 -31.91 -3.28 16.32
CA VAL A 282 -31.99 -1.83 16.10
C VAL A 282 -30.81 -1.45 15.20
N SER A 283 -31.07 -1.18 13.92
CA SER A 283 -30.08 -0.56 13.06
C SER A 283 -29.81 0.84 13.60
N LEU A 284 -28.62 1.05 14.16
CA LEU A 284 -28.10 2.40 14.37
C LEU A 284 -27.80 2.95 12.97
N SER A 285 -28.81 3.56 12.36
CA SER A 285 -28.66 4.28 11.10
C SER A 285 -27.55 5.32 11.29
N ILE A 286 -26.34 5.01 10.81
CA ILE A 286 -25.23 5.95 10.85
C ILE A 286 -25.65 7.14 9.99
N MET A 287 -25.94 8.22 10.70
CA MET A 287 -26.26 9.58 10.31
C MET A 287 -26.50 9.85 8.82
N LYS A 288 -27.73 10.30 8.54
CA LYS A 288 -28.10 11.16 7.41
C LYS A 288 -26.95 12.12 7.03
N PRO A 289 -26.76 12.44 5.72
CA PRO A 289 -25.75 13.39 5.30
C PRO A 289 -25.86 14.66 6.12
N VAL A 290 -24.74 15.05 6.74
CA VAL A 290 -24.63 16.25 7.59
C VAL A 290 -25.28 17.43 6.85
N ASN A 291 -26.34 17.96 7.46
CA ASN A 291 -27.04 19.15 7.01
C ASN A 291 -25.98 20.25 6.76
N THR A 292 -25.95 20.80 5.55
CA THR A 292 -24.98 21.84 5.09
C THR A 292 -24.91 23.05 6.02
N ARG A 293 -25.95 23.30 6.83
CA ARG A 293 -25.95 24.33 7.88
C ARG A 293 -25.02 24.01 9.06
N MET A 294 -24.82 22.74 9.38
CA MET A 294 -23.96 22.30 10.50
C MET A 294 -22.49 22.32 10.11
N SER A 295 -22.13 22.04 8.84
CA SER A 295 -20.76 22.18 8.35
C SER A 295 -20.30 23.65 8.28
N MET A 296 -21.20 24.59 7.98
CA MET A 296 -20.90 26.03 8.08
C MET A 296 -20.60 26.46 9.52
N LEU A 297 -21.34 25.97 10.52
CA LEU A 297 -21.12 26.34 11.93
C LEU A 297 -19.79 25.80 12.48
N VAL A 298 -19.38 24.60 12.07
CA VAL A 298 -18.07 24.04 12.42
C VAL A 298 -16.94 24.84 11.75
N GLY A 299 -17.10 25.21 10.48
CA GLY A 299 -16.14 26.08 9.77
C GLY A 299 -15.97 27.46 10.42
N ILE A 300 -17.07 28.09 10.86
CA ILE A 300 -17.04 29.37 11.59
C ILE A 300 -16.33 29.22 12.94
N SER A 301 -16.50 28.07 13.62
CA SER A 301 -15.87 27.80 14.91
C SER A 301 -14.34 27.69 14.77
N PHE A 302 -13.85 26.96 13.76
CA PHE A 302 -12.41 26.88 13.46
C PHE A 302 -11.84 28.22 12.99
N GLY A 303 -12.58 28.98 12.17
CA GLY A 303 -12.20 30.33 11.76
C GLY A 303 -12.11 31.31 12.95
N GLY A 304 -13.05 31.24 13.88
CA GLY A 304 -13.06 32.05 15.10
C GLY A 304 -11.87 31.75 16.01
N ILE A 305 -11.55 30.47 16.21
CA ILE A 305 -10.37 30.06 17.00
C ILE A 305 -9.08 30.59 16.36
N GLY A 306 -8.94 30.50 15.03
CA GLY A 306 -7.80 31.06 14.31
C GLY A 306 -7.63 32.57 14.51
N LEU A 307 -8.73 33.31 14.53
CA LEU A 307 -8.74 34.76 14.71
C LEU A 307 -8.39 35.17 16.15
N VAL A 308 -8.84 34.41 17.15
CA VAL A 308 -8.47 34.59 18.56
C VAL A 308 -6.98 34.33 18.78
N VAL A 309 -6.40 33.30 18.14
CA VAL A 309 -4.96 33.01 18.23
C VAL A 309 -4.13 34.13 17.60
N LEU A 310 -4.54 34.66 16.45
CA LEU A 310 -3.89 35.80 15.79
C LEU A 310 -3.97 37.08 16.61
N ALA A 311 -5.15 37.38 17.17
CA ALA A 311 -5.34 38.53 18.06
C ALA A 311 -4.49 38.38 19.33
N GLY A 312 -4.47 37.19 19.93
CA GLY A 312 -3.63 36.86 21.08
C GLY A 312 -2.15 37.10 20.80
N ARG A 313 -1.62 36.63 19.67
CA ARG A 313 -0.22 36.84 19.27
C ARG A 313 0.16 38.31 19.15
N ARG A 314 -0.78 39.17 18.74
CA ARG A 314 -0.53 40.60 18.50
C ARG A 314 -0.68 41.44 19.77
N TRP A 315 -1.58 41.09 20.69
CA TRP A 315 -1.93 41.91 21.86
C TRP A 315 -1.20 41.52 23.15
N LEU A 316 -0.80 40.25 23.29
CA LEU A 316 -0.07 39.76 24.47
C LEU A 316 1.26 40.49 24.75
N PRO A 317 2.10 40.86 23.76
CA PRO A 317 3.33 41.61 24.04
C PRO A 317 3.06 43.03 24.56
N TRP A 318 1.97 43.69 24.14
CA TRP A 318 1.60 45.02 24.61
C TRP A 318 1.13 45.02 26.07
N LEU A 319 0.31 44.04 26.46
CA LEU A 319 -0.13 43.87 27.85
C LEU A 319 1.03 43.54 28.80
N ARG A 320 1.98 42.70 28.36
CA ARG A 320 3.21 42.41 29.12
C ARG A 320 4.07 43.65 29.31
N ALA A 321 4.18 44.50 28.29
CA ALA A 321 4.91 45.76 28.39
C ALA A 321 4.28 46.72 29.43
N LEU A 322 2.94 46.84 29.46
CA LEU A 322 2.23 47.64 30.47
C LEU A 322 2.44 47.11 31.90
N HIS A 323 2.44 45.80 32.08
CA HIS A 323 2.63 45.19 33.40
C HIS A 323 4.06 45.39 33.93
N GLN A 324 5.06 45.23 33.06
CA GLN A 324 6.46 45.46 33.41
C GLN A 324 6.75 46.93 33.78
N MET A 325 6.03 47.89 33.19
CA MET A 325 6.13 49.30 33.58
C MET A 325 5.60 49.56 35.00
N ARG A 326 4.60 48.81 35.47
CA ARG A 326 4.08 48.95 36.85
C ARG A 326 5.01 48.34 37.90
N VAL A 327 5.60 47.18 37.60
CA VAL A 327 6.53 46.50 38.52
C VAL A 327 7.82 47.31 38.72
N LYS A 328 8.39 47.91 37.65
CA LYS A 328 9.58 48.76 37.75
C LYS A 328 9.38 50.02 38.60
N ARG A 329 8.16 50.56 38.63
CA ARG A 329 7.77 51.69 39.50
C ARG A 329 7.63 51.29 40.97
N HIS A 330 7.22 50.06 41.24
CA HIS A 330 7.06 49.58 42.62
C HIS A 330 8.41 49.30 43.30
N LEU A 331 9.38 48.73 42.57
CA LEU A 331 10.73 48.47 43.08
C LEU A 331 11.52 49.75 43.43
N HIS A 332 11.19 50.89 42.83
CA HIS A 332 11.78 52.20 43.15
C HIS A 332 10.98 52.98 44.21
N SER A 333 9.93 52.39 44.79
CA SER A 333 9.08 53.07 45.75
C SER A 333 9.70 53.12 47.15
N GLU A 334 9.51 54.24 47.84
CA GLU A 334 9.87 54.44 49.25
C GLU A 334 9.28 53.34 50.16
N ALA A 335 8.06 52.90 49.88
CA ALA A 335 7.37 51.89 50.67
C ALA A 335 8.09 50.53 50.66
N HIS A 336 8.65 50.13 49.52
CA HIS A 336 9.42 48.90 49.41
C HIS A 336 10.74 49.00 50.18
N ALA A 337 11.45 50.12 50.05
CA ALA A 337 12.68 50.38 50.80
C ALA A 337 12.46 50.38 52.32
N PHE A 338 11.33 50.89 52.79
CA PHE A 338 10.97 50.83 54.21
C PHE A 338 10.65 49.40 54.66
N SER A 339 10.00 48.60 53.82
CA SER A 339 9.74 47.18 54.13
C SER A 339 11.02 46.35 54.24
N GLU A 340 12.05 46.71 53.47
CA GLU A 340 13.39 46.12 53.53
C GLU A 340 14.12 46.53 54.82
N LEU A 341 14.01 47.79 55.24
CA LEU A 341 14.52 48.27 56.53
C LEU A 341 13.87 47.56 57.73
N VAL A 342 12.54 47.40 57.73
CA VAL A 342 11.82 46.66 58.77
C VAL A 342 12.28 45.19 58.80
N SER A 343 12.51 44.58 57.64
CA SER A 343 13.05 43.22 57.57
C SER A 343 14.46 43.13 58.15
N ALA A 344 15.33 44.11 57.87
CA ALA A 344 16.68 44.17 58.43
C ALA A 344 16.69 44.38 59.96
N LEU A 345 15.76 45.19 60.49
CA LEU A 345 15.58 45.42 61.93
C LEU A 345 15.19 44.14 62.68
N ARG A 346 14.36 43.28 62.07
CA ARG A 346 13.98 41.98 62.65
C ARG A 346 15.12 40.98 62.71
N LEU A 347 16.07 41.07 61.78
CA LEU A 347 17.25 40.20 61.74
C LEU A 347 18.34 40.65 62.74
N GLY A 348 18.33 41.92 63.17
CA GLY A 348 19.19 42.42 64.26
C GLY A 348 20.64 42.72 63.87
N GLU A 349 21.01 42.61 62.60
CA GLU A 349 22.38 42.91 62.15
C GLU A 349 22.59 44.42 61.95
N ALA A 350 23.44 45.03 62.79
CA ALA A 350 23.69 46.47 62.80
C ALA A 350 24.10 47.04 61.42
N ARG A 351 24.96 46.32 60.68
CA ARG A 351 25.42 46.73 59.34
C ARG A 351 24.33 46.67 58.27
N ALA A 352 23.47 45.66 58.33
CA ALA A 352 22.34 45.52 57.41
C ALA A 352 21.29 46.60 57.65
N ILE A 353 21.01 46.90 58.93
CA ILE A 353 20.08 47.96 59.33
C ILE A 353 20.60 49.33 58.86
N HIS A 354 21.88 49.64 59.07
CA HIS A 354 22.46 50.91 58.63
C HIS A 354 22.39 51.10 57.10
N ARG A 355 22.69 50.06 56.31
CA ARG A 355 22.59 50.12 54.84
C ARG A 355 21.15 50.31 54.35
N ALA A 356 20.20 49.57 54.93
CA ALA A 356 18.79 49.68 54.58
C ALA A 356 18.22 51.05 54.98
N LEU A 357 18.69 51.63 56.09
CA LEU A 357 18.30 52.96 56.56
C LEU A 357 18.74 54.04 55.57
N LEU A 358 20.01 54.01 55.13
CA LEU A 358 20.53 54.94 54.11
C LEU A 358 19.81 54.79 52.77
N ALA A 359 19.54 53.56 52.32
CA ALA A 359 18.82 53.29 51.08
C ALA A 359 17.36 53.78 51.12
N TRP A 360 16.71 53.71 52.27
CA TRP A 360 15.38 54.27 52.48
C TRP A 360 15.40 55.80 52.50
N LEU A 361 16.33 56.42 53.24
CA LEU A 361 16.45 57.89 53.29
C LEU A 361 16.76 58.51 51.93
N ALA A 362 17.65 57.89 51.14
CA ALA A 362 17.96 58.33 49.78
C ALA A 362 16.72 58.33 48.86
N ARG A 363 15.76 57.42 49.09
CA ARG A 363 14.49 57.33 48.35
C ARG A 363 13.38 58.22 48.95
N LEU A 364 13.54 58.66 50.20
CA LEU A 364 12.62 59.56 50.90
C LEU A 364 12.84 61.02 50.48
N LYS A 365 14.10 61.49 50.50
CA LYS A 365 14.52 62.81 50.03
C LYS A 365 16.02 62.75 49.67
N PRO A 366 16.42 63.05 48.42
CA PRO A 366 17.82 63.04 48.03
C PRO A 366 18.62 64.04 48.88
N GLY A 367 19.71 63.58 49.51
CA GLY A 367 20.61 64.42 50.33
C GLY A 367 20.23 64.57 51.80
N LEU A 368 19.19 63.88 52.29
CA LEU A 368 18.80 63.90 53.70
C LEU A 368 19.71 62.97 54.52
N ASP A 369 20.43 63.54 55.48
CA ASP A 369 21.27 62.76 56.40
C ASP A 369 20.45 62.13 57.53
N VAL A 370 20.96 61.03 58.10
CA VAL A 370 20.30 60.29 59.19
C VAL A 370 20.05 61.19 60.40
N ARG A 371 21.03 62.03 60.74
CA ARG A 371 20.94 62.94 61.88
C ARG A 371 19.91 64.05 61.65
N GLU A 372 19.85 64.58 60.43
CA GLU A 372 18.86 65.59 60.03
C GLU A 372 17.43 65.03 60.08
N PHE A 373 17.24 63.78 59.64
CA PHE A 373 15.94 63.09 59.72
C PHE A 373 15.47 62.88 61.15
N VAL A 374 16.36 62.42 62.03
CA VAL A 374 16.05 62.20 63.45
C VAL A 374 15.73 63.52 64.15
N LEU A 375 16.48 64.60 63.89
CA LEU A 375 16.21 65.91 64.47
C LEU A 375 14.89 66.51 64.00
N SER A 376 14.51 66.27 62.75
CA SER A 376 13.32 66.88 62.13
C SER A 376 12.03 66.12 62.44
N TYR A 377 12.10 64.79 62.59
CA TYR A 377 10.90 63.94 62.67
C TYR A 377 10.93 62.88 63.78
N GLY A 378 12.08 62.67 64.41
CA GLY A 378 12.29 61.70 65.48
C GLY A 378 12.10 62.26 66.88
N ASP A 379 12.17 61.37 67.87
CA ASP A 379 12.24 61.70 69.30
C ASP A 379 13.65 61.50 69.86
N SER A 380 13.89 61.95 71.09
CA SER A 380 15.21 61.80 71.74
C SER A 380 15.61 60.34 71.93
N GLY A 381 14.64 59.43 72.04
CA GLY A 381 14.86 57.98 72.14
C GLY A 381 15.37 57.38 70.82
N LEU A 382 14.77 57.75 69.68
CA LEU A 382 15.23 57.35 68.35
C LEU A 382 16.65 57.86 68.08
N GLY A 383 16.98 59.09 68.49
CA GLY A 383 18.33 59.62 68.33
C GLY A 383 19.39 58.82 69.07
N GLN A 384 19.14 58.46 70.32
CA GLN A 384 20.06 57.61 71.09
C GLN A 384 20.14 56.18 70.52
N GLY A 385 19.02 55.64 70.03
CA GLY A 385 18.98 54.33 69.37
C GLY A 385 19.78 54.29 68.07
N VAL A 386 19.69 55.34 67.24
CA VAL A 386 20.45 55.45 65.99
C VAL A 386 21.93 55.66 66.26
N GLU A 387 22.30 56.54 67.20
CA GLU A 387 23.71 56.77 67.56
C GLU A 387 24.36 55.51 68.17
N SER A 388 23.65 54.77 69.03
CA SER A 388 24.15 53.49 69.55
C SER A 388 24.28 52.40 68.47
N MET A 389 23.38 52.38 67.49
CA MET A 389 23.50 51.51 66.31
C MET A 389 24.68 51.92 65.41
N ILE A 390 24.89 53.21 65.16
CA ILE A 390 26.03 53.69 64.36
C ILE A 390 27.34 53.43 65.10
N ALA A 391 27.38 53.65 66.41
CA ALA A 391 28.52 53.34 67.26
C ALA A 391 28.86 51.85 67.17
N THR A 392 27.90 50.94 67.25
CA THR A 392 28.15 49.48 67.10
C THR A 392 28.59 49.05 65.69
N VAL A 393 28.34 49.87 64.65
CA VAL A 393 28.79 49.59 63.28
C VAL A 393 30.23 50.06 63.04
N TYR A 394 30.66 51.18 63.63
CA TYR A 394 31.92 51.85 63.31
C TYR A 394 32.95 51.91 64.45
N ALA A 395 32.51 51.93 65.70
CA ALA A 395 33.37 51.77 66.87
C ALA A 395 33.18 50.35 67.38
N ASP A 396 34.25 49.58 67.54
CA ASP A 396 34.22 48.17 68.00
C ASP A 396 33.83 48.04 69.49
N SER A 397 32.97 48.94 69.96
CA SER A 397 32.29 48.95 71.24
C SER A 397 31.11 47.98 71.18
N GLY A 398 31.16 46.92 72.00
CA GLY A 398 30.10 45.93 72.19
C GLY A 398 28.82 46.47 72.86
N GLY A 399 28.37 47.67 72.46
CA GLY A 399 27.08 48.20 72.85
C GLY A 399 25.96 47.32 72.32
N ARG A 400 24.92 47.11 73.11
CA ARG A 400 23.67 46.51 72.63
C ARG A 400 22.72 47.65 72.29
N PHE A 401 22.21 47.67 71.06
CA PHE A 401 21.10 48.53 70.66
C PHE A 401 19.81 47.69 70.64
N ASP A 402 18.69 48.30 71.02
CA ASP A 402 17.38 47.64 70.97
C ASP A 402 16.74 47.89 69.59
N ALA A 403 16.78 46.86 68.73
CA ALA A 403 16.23 46.92 67.39
C ALA A 403 14.70 47.12 67.38
N GLY A 404 13.99 46.68 68.41
CA GLY A 404 12.54 46.84 68.54
C GLY A 404 12.16 48.29 68.87
N MET A 405 12.90 48.93 69.77
CA MET A 405 12.73 50.37 70.03
C MET A 405 13.08 51.21 68.80
N LEU A 406 14.12 50.81 68.05
CA LEU A 406 14.52 51.48 66.81
C LEU A 406 13.44 51.37 65.72
N GLU A 407 12.81 50.19 65.56
CA GLU A 407 11.70 49.97 64.62
C GLU A 407 10.47 50.82 64.98
N ALA A 408 10.12 50.89 66.27
CA ALA A 408 9.01 51.70 66.75
C ALA A 408 9.25 53.20 66.50
N GLY A 409 10.46 53.68 66.83
CA GLY A 409 10.86 55.07 66.61
C GLY A 409 10.90 55.44 65.11
N LEU A 410 11.45 54.58 64.25
CA LEU A 410 11.50 54.82 62.80
C LEU A 410 10.11 54.82 62.15
N ARG A 411 9.18 53.97 62.63
CA ARG A 411 7.78 54.00 62.18
C ARG A 411 7.07 55.29 62.60
N ALA A 412 7.26 55.73 63.85
CA ALA A 412 6.69 56.98 64.33
C ALA A 412 7.24 58.18 63.56
N ALA A 413 8.56 58.23 63.34
CA ALA A 413 9.21 59.28 62.56
C ALA A 413 8.74 59.30 61.09
N ARG A 414 8.56 58.13 60.46
CA ARG A 414 7.97 58.03 59.12
C ARG A 414 6.54 58.57 59.08
N GLN A 415 5.71 58.25 60.07
CA GLN A 415 4.34 58.76 60.13
C GLN A 415 4.31 60.28 60.33
N ASN A 416 5.19 60.83 61.17
CA ASN A 416 5.33 62.27 61.36
C ASN A 416 5.78 62.96 60.07
N GLN A 417 6.76 62.39 59.36
CA GLN A 417 7.21 62.90 58.07
C GLN A 417 6.09 62.88 57.02
N LEU A 418 5.31 61.81 56.94
CA LEU A 418 4.17 61.73 56.02
C LEU A 418 3.09 62.76 56.37
N ARG A 419 2.83 63.00 57.67
CA ARG A 419 1.90 64.05 58.13
C ARG A 419 2.40 65.45 57.76
N CYS A 420 3.68 65.76 57.98
CA CYS A 420 4.27 67.04 57.61
C CYS A 420 4.26 67.25 56.08
N ARG A 421 4.46 66.18 55.29
CA ARG A 421 4.39 66.21 53.82
C ARG A 421 2.97 66.44 53.31
N VAL A 422 1.95 65.92 53.99
CA VAL A 422 0.55 66.18 53.66
C VAL A 422 0.17 67.63 54.03
N ALA A 423 0.59 68.11 55.20
CA ALA A 423 0.35 69.48 55.64
C ALA A 423 1.00 70.54 54.73
N THR A 424 2.21 70.30 54.24
CA THR A 424 2.88 71.17 53.25
C THR A 424 2.21 71.14 51.87
N ARG A 425 1.61 70.00 51.50
CA ARG A 425 0.88 69.86 50.23
C ARG A 425 -0.50 70.53 50.25
N ASP A 426 -1.13 70.60 51.42
CA ASP A 426 -2.37 71.37 51.64
C ASP A 426 -2.12 72.88 51.71
N SER A 427 -0.94 73.33 52.15
CA SER A 427 -0.56 74.76 52.14
C SER A 427 -0.13 75.29 50.77
N ASP A 428 0.23 74.40 49.83
CA ASP A 428 0.61 74.73 48.44
C ASP A 428 -0.62 74.82 47.49
N LEU A 429 -1.84 74.66 48.01
CA LEU A 429 -3.06 74.91 47.26
C LEU A 429 -3.49 76.38 47.43
N PRO A 430 -3.65 77.16 46.34
CA PRO A 430 -4.09 78.56 46.45
C PRO A 430 -5.49 78.62 47.10
N PRO A 431 -5.76 79.60 48.00
CA PRO A 431 -7.06 79.71 48.66
C PRO A 431 -8.16 79.96 47.62
N LEU A 432 -9.14 79.05 47.57
CA LEU A 432 -10.36 79.23 46.80
C LEU A 432 -11.22 80.31 47.49
N ASN A 433 -11.37 81.46 46.81
CA ASN A 433 -12.25 82.61 47.06
C ASN A 433 -11.77 83.71 48.04
N ARG A 434 -11.34 84.85 47.48
CA ARG A 434 -12.21 86.03 47.30
C ARG A 434 -11.82 86.81 46.05
#